data_AF-A0A3R7AH49-F1
#
_entry.id   AF-A0A3R7AH49-F1
#
_cell.length_a   1.000
_cell.length_b   1.000
_cell.length_c   1.000
_cell.angle_alpha   90.00
_cell.angle_beta   90.00
_cell.angle_gamma   90.00
#
_symmetry.space_group_name_H-M   'P 1'
#
loop_
_entity.id
_entity.type
_entity.pdbx_description
1 polymer ?
#
loop_
_entity_poly.entity_id
_entity_poly.type
_entity_poly.pdbx_seq_one_letter_code
_entity_poly.pdbx_strand_id
1 'polypeptide(L)'
;MKRLLREKKALSQPVTTMILLVIPVMLTGGVVMYAYQIIGASLETELIVLSNQKIWVYQNGTSFAAFEVDNIGGKDIVIDKLEVRGVEASWSTVYYFRTQLTVTDTLNCPNASGHRWTNFEYTPGNISDFTQASGDIPLPSGFTLVVYIVNPDNVRLDDIGNTISITVFTESAQYQVLSDVKSAETSSGN
;
A
#
# COMPACT_ATOMS: atom_id res chain seq x y z
N MET A 1 -25.55 -19.98 85.47
CA MET A 1 -24.47 -19.10 84.96
C MET A 1 -24.58 -19.04 83.44
N LYS A 2 -24.95 -17.88 82.87
CA LYS A 2 -25.07 -17.68 81.42
C LYS A 2 -23.68 -17.40 80.84
N ARG A 3 -23.20 -18.23 79.92
CA ARG A 3 -22.03 -17.93 79.08
C ARG A 3 -22.50 -17.05 77.91
N LEU A 4 -22.06 -15.80 77.90
CA LEU A 4 -22.19 -14.92 76.73
C LEU A 4 -21.17 -15.38 75.69
N LEU A 5 -21.65 -16.07 74.66
CA LEU A 5 -20.86 -16.37 73.46
C LEU A 5 -20.65 -15.04 72.72
N ARG A 6 -19.37 -14.65 72.65
CA ARG A 6 -18.91 -13.41 72.03
C ARG A 6 -19.07 -13.54 70.51
N GLU A 7 -20.04 -12.86 69.92
CA GLU A 7 -20.23 -12.84 68.47
C GLU A 7 -19.02 -12.19 67.79
N LYS A 8 -18.24 -12.99 67.06
CA LYS A 8 -17.23 -12.48 66.13
C LYS A 8 -17.96 -11.93 64.90
N LYS A 9 -18.09 -10.60 64.87
CA LYS A 9 -18.33 -9.73 63.70
C LYS A 9 -18.63 -10.45 62.37
N ALA A 10 -19.91 -10.47 62.01
CA ALA A 10 -20.42 -10.82 60.68
C ALA A 10 -20.09 -9.78 59.57
N LEU A 11 -19.03 -8.97 59.74
CA LEU A 11 -18.60 -7.97 58.74
C LEU A 11 -17.82 -8.57 57.57
N SER A 12 -17.36 -9.83 57.68
CA SER A 12 -16.53 -10.46 56.64
C SER A 12 -17.31 -10.82 55.38
N GLN A 13 -18.58 -11.21 55.51
CA GLN A 13 -19.36 -11.63 54.35
C GLN A 13 -19.51 -10.50 53.32
N PRO A 14 -19.98 -9.29 53.69
CA PRO A 14 -20.11 -8.17 52.75
C PRO A 14 -18.77 -7.71 52.16
N VAL A 15 -17.70 -7.74 52.95
CA VAL A 15 -16.36 -7.32 52.51
C VAL A 15 -15.79 -8.31 51.51
N THR A 16 -15.94 -9.61 51.74
CA THR A 16 -15.51 -10.64 50.78
C THR A 16 -16.28 -10.54 49.47
N THR A 17 -17.60 -10.27 49.49
CA THR A 17 -18.37 -10.05 48.24
C THR A 17 -17.93 -8.79 47.50
N MET A 18 -17.60 -7.70 48.20
CA MET A 18 -17.07 -6.48 47.56
C MET A 18 -15.71 -6.74 46.89
N ILE A 19 -14.82 -7.47 47.57
CA ILE A 19 -13.51 -7.85 47.01
C ILE A 19 -13.69 -8.74 45.77
N LEU A 20 -14.56 -9.74 45.86
CA LEU A 20 -14.85 -10.65 44.75
C LEU A 20 -15.52 -9.96 43.56
N LEU A 21 -16.15 -8.80 43.75
CA LEU A 21 -16.77 -8.04 42.66
C LEU A 21 -15.79 -7.04 42.05
N VAL A 22 -15.03 -6.32 42.88
CA VAL A 22 -14.16 -5.22 42.42
C VAL A 22 -12.92 -5.74 41.70
N ILE A 23 -12.25 -6.77 42.24
CA ILE A 23 -10.99 -7.26 41.66
C ILE A 23 -11.17 -7.76 40.21
N PRO A 24 -12.17 -8.60 39.90
CA PRO A 24 -12.38 -9.04 38.52
C PRO A 24 -12.72 -7.89 37.58
N VAL A 25 -13.51 -6.91 38.03
CA VAL A 25 -13.88 -5.75 37.20
C VAL A 25 -12.66 -4.87 36.91
N MET A 26 -11.82 -4.62 37.92
CA MET A 26 -10.58 -3.86 37.74
C MET A 26 -9.60 -4.56 36.79
N LEU A 27 -9.41 -5.88 36.94
CA LEU A 27 -8.55 -6.65 36.04
C LEU A 27 -9.11 -6.71 34.62
N THR A 28 -10.42 -6.90 34.47
CA THR A 28 -11.09 -6.91 33.16
C THR A 28 -10.91 -5.57 32.45
N GLY A 29 -11.09 -4.45 33.16
CA GLY A 29 -10.88 -3.11 32.59
C GLY A 29 -9.47 -2.92 32.04
N GLY A 30 -8.44 -3.37 32.76
CA GLY A 30 -7.05 -3.30 32.31
C GLY A 30 -6.80 -4.10 31.03
N VAL A 31 -7.33 -5.33 30.96
CA VAL A 31 -7.19 -6.19 29.78
C VAL A 31 -7.90 -5.60 28.56
N VAL A 32 -9.11 -5.05 28.73
CA VAL A 32 -9.85 -4.41 27.63
C VAL A 32 -9.10 -3.18 27.11
N MET A 33 -8.56 -2.34 28.00
CA MET A 33 -7.79 -1.15 27.60
C MET A 33 -6.51 -1.52 26.84
N TYR A 34 -5.79 -2.55 27.28
CA TYR A 34 -4.61 -3.03 26.57
C TYR A 34 -4.97 -3.62 25.20
N ALA A 35 -6.05 -4.41 25.12
CA ALA A 35 -6.55 -4.92 23.85
C ALA A 35 -6.92 -3.78 22.89
N TYR A 36 -7.57 -2.72 23.39
CA TYR A 36 -7.91 -1.54 22.59
C TYR A 36 -6.67 -0.83 22.06
N GLN A 37 -5.61 -0.70 22.87
CA GLN A 37 -4.35 -0.10 22.43
C GLN A 37 -3.68 -0.90 21.31
N ILE A 38 -3.64 -2.23 21.42
CA ILE A 38 -3.07 -3.08 20.36
C ILE A 38 -3.89 -2.97 19.08
N ILE A 39 -5.22 -3.07 19.18
CA ILE A 39 -6.10 -2.98 18.01
C ILE A 39 -5.98 -1.60 17.36
N GLY A 40 -6.00 -0.53 18.17
CA GLY A 40 -5.83 0.84 17.69
C GLY A 40 -4.50 1.05 16.99
N ALA A 41 -3.40 0.53 17.53
CA ALA A 41 -2.08 0.64 16.90
C ALA A 41 -2.02 0.00 15.51
N SER A 42 -2.74 -1.12 15.28
CA SER A 42 -2.80 -1.79 13.98
C SER A 42 -3.64 -1.07 12.92
N LEU A 43 -4.53 -0.14 13.31
CA LEU A 43 -5.30 0.67 12.36
C LEU A 43 -4.50 1.86 11.82
N GLU A 44 -3.46 2.28 12.55
CA GLU A 44 -2.62 3.42 12.20
C GLU A 44 -1.38 3.03 11.38
N THR A 45 -1.17 1.73 11.14
CA THR A 45 0.01 1.26 10.40
C THR A 45 -0.16 1.49 8.90
N GLU A 46 0.78 2.25 8.34
CA GLU A 46 1.03 2.31 6.91
C GLU A 46 1.72 1.03 6.45
N LEU A 47 1.12 0.35 5.47
CA LEU A 47 1.70 -0.85 4.88
C LEU A 47 1.33 -0.92 3.40
N ILE A 48 2.38 -0.92 2.57
CA ILE A 48 2.27 -0.89 1.13
C ILE A 48 3.05 -2.06 0.55
N VAL A 49 2.49 -2.67 -0.49
CA VAL A 49 3.17 -3.68 -1.29
C VAL A 49 3.30 -3.16 -2.71
N LEU A 50 4.53 -3.21 -3.23
CA LEU A 50 4.79 -2.95 -4.64
C LEU A 50 4.81 -4.28 -5.39
N SER A 51 4.05 -4.36 -6.47
CA SER A 51 3.85 -5.59 -7.24
C SER A 51 3.87 -5.30 -8.75
N ASN A 52 3.96 -6.39 -9.54
CA ASN A 52 3.87 -6.39 -11.00
C ASN A 52 4.75 -5.36 -11.75
N GLN A 53 5.96 -5.13 -11.25
CA GLN A 53 6.88 -4.14 -11.80
C GLN A 53 7.42 -4.56 -13.17
N LYS A 54 7.33 -3.66 -14.15
CA LYS A 54 7.82 -3.84 -15.52
C LYS A 54 8.48 -2.57 -16.03
N ILE A 55 9.59 -2.72 -16.75
CA ILE A 55 10.23 -1.62 -17.48
C ILE A 55 10.45 -2.07 -18.91
N TRP A 56 10.02 -1.23 -19.85
CA TRP A 56 10.13 -1.46 -21.28
C TRP A 56 10.88 -0.33 -21.97
N VAL A 57 11.71 -0.69 -22.94
CA VAL A 57 12.43 0.27 -23.78
C VAL A 57 12.20 -0.09 -25.25
N TYR A 58 11.77 0.89 -26.03
CA TYR A 58 11.59 0.79 -27.46
C TYR A 58 12.86 1.22 -28.21
N GLN A 59 13.07 0.68 -29.41
CA GLN A 59 14.19 1.02 -30.29
C GLN A 59 14.27 2.50 -30.69
N ASN A 60 13.15 3.22 -30.66
CA ASN A 60 13.10 4.65 -30.90
C ASN A 60 13.60 5.51 -29.72
N GLY A 61 13.94 4.87 -28.59
CA GLY A 61 14.37 5.52 -27.35
C GLY A 61 13.24 5.82 -26.36
N THR A 62 11.97 5.55 -26.70
CA THR A 62 10.86 5.68 -25.76
C THR A 62 10.94 4.59 -24.70
N SER A 63 10.81 4.96 -23.43
CA SER A 63 10.79 4.00 -22.32
C SER A 63 9.52 4.15 -21.49
N PHE A 64 9.09 3.05 -20.85
CA PHE A 64 7.96 3.04 -19.95
C PHE A 64 8.31 2.22 -18.72
N ALA A 65 7.98 2.72 -17.54
CA ALA A 65 8.01 1.94 -16.30
C ALA A 65 6.57 1.81 -15.78
N ALA A 66 6.19 0.63 -15.35
CA ALA A 66 4.89 0.39 -14.76
C ALA A 66 5.01 -0.50 -13.53
N PHE A 67 4.15 -0.25 -12.54
CA PHE A 67 4.11 -1.00 -11.30
C PHE A 67 2.77 -0.78 -10.62
N GLU A 68 2.48 -1.65 -9.67
CA GLU A 68 1.29 -1.60 -8.84
C GLU A 68 1.67 -1.28 -7.41
N VAL A 69 0.79 -0.54 -6.74
CA VAL A 69 0.94 -0.14 -5.34
C VAL A 69 -0.34 -0.54 -4.62
N ASP A 70 -0.24 -1.53 -3.75
CA ASP A 70 -1.36 -2.02 -2.94
C ASP A 70 -1.27 -1.41 -1.54
N ASN A 71 -2.28 -0.63 -1.13
CA ASN A 71 -2.39 -0.19 0.25
C ASN A 71 -3.13 -1.24 1.08
N ILE A 72 -2.37 -2.07 1.79
CA ILE A 72 -2.87 -3.10 2.71
C ILE A 72 -2.87 -2.64 4.17
N GLY A 73 -2.41 -1.42 4.44
CA GLY A 73 -2.43 -0.81 5.76
C GLY A 73 -3.84 -0.38 6.18
N GLY A 74 -4.01 -0.07 7.47
CA GLY A 74 -5.28 0.43 8.01
C GLY A 74 -5.55 1.91 7.74
N LYS A 75 -4.56 2.62 7.20
CA LYS A 75 -4.55 4.07 7.01
C LYS A 75 -4.44 4.44 5.52
N ASP A 76 -5.08 5.54 5.14
CA ASP A 76 -4.87 6.17 3.84
C ASP A 76 -3.45 6.74 3.75
N ILE A 77 -2.84 6.58 2.59
CA ILE A 77 -1.47 7.06 2.34
C ILE A 77 -1.47 8.15 1.28
N VAL A 78 -0.39 8.91 1.22
CA VAL A 78 -0.13 9.87 0.15
C VAL A 78 1.23 9.56 -0.45
N ILE A 79 1.26 9.35 -1.76
CA ILE A 79 2.49 9.17 -2.52
C ILE A 79 3.00 10.55 -2.91
N ASP A 80 4.18 10.89 -2.42
CA ASP A 80 4.82 12.21 -2.54
C ASP A 80 5.86 12.25 -3.66
N LYS A 81 6.52 11.11 -3.95
CA LYS A 81 7.56 11.07 -4.97
C LYS A 81 7.74 9.67 -5.55
N LEU A 82 8.07 9.63 -6.84
CA LEU A 82 8.39 8.41 -7.57
C LEU A 82 9.79 8.52 -8.18
N GLU A 83 10.62 7.52 -8.00
CA GLU A 83 11.96 7.45 -8.59
C GLU A 83 12.13 6.18 -9.40
N VAL A 84 12.77 6.32 -10.57
CA VAL A 84 13.21 5.22 -11.41
C VAL A 84 14.72 5.34 -11.56
N ARG A 85 15.46 4.28 -11.25
CA ARG A 85 16.94 4.29 -11.24
C ARG A 85 17.55 5.41 -10.37
N GLY A 86 16.87 5.77 -9.26
CA GLY A 86 17.31 6.83 -8.35
C GLY A 86 17.20 8.25 -8.93
N VAL A 87 16.43 8.42 -10.00
CA VAL A 87 16.07 9.74 -10.55
C VAL A 87 14.58 9.93 -10.41
N GLU A 88 14.18 11.11 -9.97
CA GLU A 88 12.78 11.49 -9.77
C GLU A 88 12.04 11.60 -11.11
N ALA A 89 10.87 10.96 -11.18
CA ALA A 89 9.97 11.07 -12.31
C ALA A 89 9.05 12.29 -12.14
N SER A 90 9.03 13.18 -13.14
CA SER A 90 8.12 14.32 -13.15
C SER A 90 6.66 13.86 -13.18
N TRP A 91 5.79 14.44 -12.35
CA TRP A 91 4.35 14.12 -12.31
C TRP A 91 3.66 14.22 -13.67
N SER A 92 4.10 15.13 -14.54
CA SER A 92 3.60 15.25 -15.91
C SER A 92 3.84 14.00 -16.78
N THR A 93 4.74 13.12 -16.39
CA THR A 93 5.02 11.85 -17.07
C THR A 93 4.33 10.65 -16.42
N VAL A 94 3.68 10.86 -15.28
CA VAL A 94 3.06 9.81 -14.48
C VAL A 94 1.56 9.76 -14.79
N TYR A 95 1.09 8.58 -15.13
CA TYR A 95 -0.31 8.27 -15.37
C TYR A 95 -0.74 7.16 -14.42
N TYR A 96 -1.89 7.32 -13.78
CA TYR A 96 -2.38 6.34 -12.82
C TYR A 96 -3.88 6.12 -12.93
N PHE A 97 -4.34 4.98 -12.42
CA PHE A 97 -5.74 4.80 -12.04
C PHE A 97 -5.80 4.04 -10.71
N ARG A 98 -6.95 4.15 -10.04
CA ARG A 98 -7.22 3.47 -8.77
C ARG A 98 -8.26 2.39 -8.98
N THR A 99 -8.06 1.25 -8.36
CA THR A 99 -9.00 0.13 -8.37
C THR A 99 -9.04 -0.53 -7.00
N GLN A 100 -10.14 -1.20 -6.68
CA GLN A 100 -10.26 -2.03 -5.48
C GLN A 100 -9.93 -3.50 -5.77
N LEU A 101 -9.70 -3.83 -7.04
CA LEU A 101 -9.35 -5.18 -7.48
C LEU A 101 -7.83 -5.30 -7.51
N THR A 102 -7.31 -6.33 -6.86
CA THR A 102 -5.91 -6.72 -7.02
C THR A 102 -5.70 -7.18 -8.46
N VAL A 103 -4.72 -6.57 -9.13
CA VAL A 103 -4.36 -6.94 -10.49
C VAL A 103 -3.42 -8.14 -10.41
N THR A 104 -3.84 -9.28 -10.97
CA THR A 104 -3.05 -10.52 -10.92
C THR A 104 -2.35 -10.84 -12.24
N ASP A 105 -2.88 -10.31 -13.34
CA ASP A 105 -2.32 -10.50 -14.67
C ASP A 105 -1.18 -9.54 -14.92
N THR A 106 -0.28 -9.88 -15.84
CA THR A 106 0.89 -9.04 -16.14
C THR A 106 0.48 -7.72 -16.82
N LEU A 107 1.07 -6.61 -16.37
CA LEU A 107 0.87 -5.30 -17.00
C LEU A 107 1.30 -5.31 -18.47
N ASN A 108 0.46 -4.72 -19.32
CA ASN A 108 0.70 -4.57 -20.74
C ASN A 108 1.61 -3.37 -21.03
N CYS A 109 2.48 -3.51 -22.04
CA CYS A 109 3.33 -2.44 -22.52
C CYS A 109 2.49 -1.43 -23.35
N PRO A 110 2.55 -0.12 -23.06
CA PRO A 110 1.90 0.89 -23.90
C PRO A 110 2.58 0.99 -25.27
N ASN A 111 1.82 1.30 -26.32
CA ASN A 111 2.41 1.52 -27.66
C ASN A 111 3.37 2.73 -27.66
N ALA A 112 4.51 2.60 -28.36
CA ALA A 112 5.53 3.66 -28.45
C ALA A 112 5.03 5.01 -28.97
N SER A 113 4.03 4.98 -29.86
CA SER A 113 3.44 6.17 -30.48
C SER A 113 1.94 5.99 -30.66
N GLY A 114 1.16 7.05 -30.42
CA GLY A 114 -0.29 7.03 -30.64
C GLY A 114 -1.10 6.26 -29.59
N HIS A 115 -0.46 5.82 -28.50
CA HIS A 115 -1.17 5.28 -27.35
C HIS A 115 -2.05 6.37 -26.70
N ARG A 116 -3.22 5.96 -26.21
CA ARG A 116 -4.15 6.83 -25.49
C ARG A 116 -4.36 6.26 -24.09
N TRP A 117 -4.16 7.11 -23.09
CA TRP A 117 -4.44 6.82 -21.69
C TRP A 117 -5.93 6.64 -21.39
N THR A 118 -6.80 6.94 -22.36
CA THR A 118 -8.23 6.64 -22.32
C THR A 118 -8.50 5.31 -23.02
N ASN A 119 -9.30 4.44 -22.41
CA ASN A 119 -9.57 3.07 -22.85
C ASN A 119 -8.29 2.26 -23.09
N PHE A 120 -7.33 2.34 -22.16
CA PHE A 120 -6.12 1.54 -22.24
C PHE A 120 -6.34 0.15 -21.62
N GLU A 121 -6.04 -0.89 -22.40
CA GLU A 121 -5.95 -2.26 -21.91
C GLU A 121 -4.65 -2.48 -21.12
N TYR A 122 -4.69 -2.22 -19.82
CA TYR A 122 -3.51 -2.30 -18.94
C TYR A 122 -3.18 -3.73 -18.52
N THR A 123 -4.15 -4.64 -18.52
CA THR A 123 -3.95 -6.09 -18.42
C THR A 123 -4.87 -6.80 -19.40
N PRO A 124 -4.56 -8.05 -19.82
CA PRO A 124 -5.39 -8.78 -20.78
C PRO A 124 -6.88 -8.79 -20.39
N GLY A 125 -7.72 -8.16 -21.21
CA GLY A 125 -9.16 -8.07 -21.01
C GLY A 125 -9.64 -6.97 -20.06
N ASN A 126 -8.75 -6.22 -19.40
CA ASN A 126 -9.14 -5.11 -18.50
C ASN A 126 -8.74 -3.76 -19.09
N ILE A 127 -9.75 -2.91 -19.29
CA ILE A 127 -9.60 -1.58 -19.87
C ILE A 127 -9.93 -0.54 -18.80
N SER A 128 -9.09 0.49 -18.70
CA SER A 128 -9.31 1.61 -17.77
C SER A 128 -8.87 2.94 -18.39
N ASP A 129 -9.38 4.02 -17.81
CA ASP A 129 -8.95 5.39 -18.11
C ASP A 129 -7.93 5.83 -17.07
N PHE A 130 -6.73 6.18 -17.54
CA PHE A 130 -5.65 6.69 -16.71
C PHE A 130 -5.68 8.21 -16.67
N THR A 131 -5.51 8.74 -15.47
CA THR A 131 -5.39 10.17 -15.22
C THR A 131 -3.93 10.56 -15.05
N GLN A 132 -3.52 11.65 -15.70
CA GLN A 132 -2.21 12.23 -15.50
C GLN A 132 -2.10 12.80 -14.08
N ALA A 133 -0.99 12.53 -13.40
CA ALA A 133 -0.72 13.14 -12.11
C ALA A 133 -0.35 14.62 -12.25
N SER A 134 -0.76 15.41 -11.26
CA SER A 134 -0.41 16.84 -11.16
C SER A 134 0.29 17.18 -9.85
N GLY A 135 0.51 16.18 -9.00
CA GLY A 135 1.07 16.28 -7.66
C GLY A 135 0.78 14.98 -6.90
N ASP A 136 0.81 15.09 -5.58
CA ASP A 136 0.73 13.95 -4.67
C ASP A 136 -0.53 13.12 -4.89
N ILE A 137 -0.37 11.80 -4.83
CA ILE A 137 -1.44 10.85 -5.15
C ILE A 137 -1.93 10.21 -3.85
N PRO A 138 -3.13 10.57 -3.36
CA PRO A 138 -3.72 9.87 -2.23
C PRO A 138 -4.15 8.45 -2.66
N LEU A 139 -3.85 7.47 -1.83
CA LEU A 139 -4.28 6.09 -2.00
C LEU A 139 -4.99 5.60 -0.73
N PRO A 140 -6.32 5.46 -0.77
CA PRO A 140 -7.07 4.97 0.38
C PRO A 140 -6.70 3.54 0.77
N SER A 141 -6.93 3.17 2.03
CA SER A 141 -6.77 1.79 2.51
C SER A 141 -7.63 0.81 1.69
N GLY A 142 -7.04 -0.32 1.30
CA GLY A 142 -7.70 -1.36 0.52
C GLY A 142 -7.83 -1.08 -0.98
N PHE A 143 -7.23 0.01 -1.47
CA PHE A 143 -7.14 0.29 -2.91
C PHE A 143 -5.76 -0.07 -3.46
N THR A 144 -5.76 -0.43 -4.73
CA THR A 144 -4.60 -0.62 -5.58
C THR A 144 -4.47 0.57 -6.53
N LEU A 145 -3.26 1.10 -6.64
CA LEU A 145 -2.89 2.11 -7.62
C LEU A 145 -2.03 1.44 -8.70
N VAL A 146 -2.46 1.53 -9.94
CA VAL A 146 -1.63 1.12 -11.07
C VAL A 146 -1.02 2.37 -11.68
N VAL A 147 0.30 2.38 -11.79
CA VAL A 147 1.07 3.55 -12.22
C VAL A 147 1.87 3.20 -13.46
N TYR A 148 1.84 4.10 -14.43
CA TYR A 148 2.71 4.12 -15.60
C TYR A 148 3.49 5.43 -15.63
N ILE A 149 4.79 5.33 -15.90
CA ILE A 149 5.71 6.45 -16.03
C ILE A 149 6.22 6.44 -17.46
N VAL A 150 6.02 7.55 -18.16
CA VAL A 150 6.44 7.75 -19.55
C VAL A 150 7.83 8.34 -19.58
N ASN A 151 8.74 7.72 -20.32
CA ASN A 151 10.13 8.17 -20.48
C ASN A 151 10.78 8.55 -19.14
N PRO A 152 10.88 7.60 -18.16
CA PRO A 152 11.65 7.85 -16.96
C PRO A 152 13.06 8.31 -17.34
N ASP A 153 13.46 9.46 -16.82
CA ASP A 153 14.79 9.99 -17.07
C ASP A 153 15.81 8.95 -16.59
N ASN A 154 16.78 8.62 -17.44
CA ASN A 154 17.85 7.64 -17.17
C ASN A 154 17.55 6.15 -17.44
N VAL A 155 16.53 5.81 -18.24
CA VAL A 155 16.36 4.45 -18.82
C VAL A 155 16.62 4.49 -20.33
N ARG A 156 17.65 3.76 -20.80
CA ARG A 156 18.11 3.74 -22.20
C ARG A 156 18.12 2.32 -22.78
N LEU A 157 18.36 2.24 -24.09
CA LEU A 157 18.50 0.97 -24.82
C LEU A 157 19.62 0.09 -24.28
N ASP A 158 20.71 0.69 -23.83
CA ASP A 158 21.86 -0.03 -23.26
C ASP A 158 21.54 -0.70 -21.91
N ASP A 159 20.40 -0.35 -21.29
CA ASP A 159 19.98 -0.93 -20.03
C ASP A 159 19.16 -2.21 -20.20
N ILE A 160 18.84 -2.63 -21.42
CA ILE A 160 18.11 -3.88 -21.68
C ILE A 160 18.89 -5.06 -21.10
N GLY A 161 18.23 -5.84 -20.24
CA GLY A 161 18.84 -6.97 -19.54
C GLY A 161 19.49 -6.61 -18.20
N ASN A 162 19.58 -5.32 -17.84
CA ASN A 162 19.95 -4.88 -16.50
C ASN A 162 18.72 -4.77 -15.59
N THR A 163 18.93 -4.93 -14.30
CA THR A 163 17.91 -4.71 -13.27
C THR A 163 17.97 -3.27 -12.78
N ILE A 164 16.83 -2.56 -12.83
CA ILE A 164 16.68 -1.19 -12.35
C ILE A 164 15.73 -1.16 -11.15
N SER A 165 16.00 -0.26 -10.20
CA SER A 165 15.12 -0.01 -9.06
C SER A 165 14.03 1.00 -9.38
N ILE A 166 12.82 0.70 -8.94
CA ILE A 166 11.70 1.64 -8.83
C ILE A 166 11.47 1.88 -7.35
N THR A 167 11.41 3.14 -6.95
CA THR A 167 11.22 3.55 -5.57
C THR A 167 10.01 4.46 -5.47
N VAL A 168 9.11 4.12 -4.54
CA VAL A 168 7.92 4.90 -4.20
C VAL A 168 8.13 5.51 -2.83
N PHE A 169 7.98 6.83 -2.74
CA PHE A 169 8.04 7.57 -1.48
C PHE A 169 6.64 7.98 -1.09
N THR A 170 6.30 7.66 0.15
CA THR A 170 5.14 8.21 0.84
C THR A 170 5.59 9.27 1.83
N GLU A 171 4.64 9.98 2.43
CA GLU A 171 4.94 10.95 3.49
C GLU A 171 5.72 10.33 4.67
N SER A 172 5.56 9.02 4.93
CA SER A 172 6.14 8.37 6.11
C SER A 172 7.28 7.41 5.79
N ALA A 173 7.36 6.87 4.57
CA ALA A 173 8.23 5.74 4.25
C ALA A 173 8.69 5.70 2.77
N GLN A 174 9.65 4.82 2.51
CA GLN A 174 10.18 4.54 1.18
C GLN A 174 10.04 3.04 0.89
N TYR A 175 9.50 2.71 -0.27
CA TYR A 175 9.34 1.34 -0.75
C TYR A 175 10.11 1.17 -2.05
N GLN A 176 10.97 0.16 -2.13
CA GLN A 176 11.82 -0.09 -3.29
C GLN A 176 11.58 -1.49 -3.84
N VAL A 177 11.45 -1.56 -5.16
CA VAL A 177 11.34 -2.82 -5.90
C VAL A 177 12.30 -2.82 -7.08
N LEU A 178 12.75 -4.01 -7.49
CA LEU A 178 13.66 -4.22 -8.60
C LEU A 178 12.92 -4.82 -9.79
N SER A 179 13.16 -4.30 -10.99
CA SER A 179 12.58 -4.81 -12.24
C SER A 179 13.66 -4.95 -13.31
N ASP A 180 13.60 -6.04 -14.07
CA ASP A 180 14.46 -6.23 -15.23
C ASP A 180 13.94 -5.43 -16.42
N VAL A 181 14.83 -4.72 -17.09
CA VAL A 181 14.50 -3.94 -18.29
C VAL A 181 14.35 -4.87 -19.48
N LYS A 182 13.20 -4.76 -20.16
CA LYS A 182 12.88 -5.55 -21.35
C LYS A 182 12.82 -4.68 -22.60
N SER A 183 13.16 -5.26 -23.74
CA SER A 183 12.81 -4.66 -25.02
C SER A 183 11.30 -4.67 -25.17
N ALA A 184 10.72 -3.54 -25.54
CA ALA A 184 9.34 -3.51 -26.01
C ALA A 184 9.33 -4.02 -27.45
N GLU A 185 8.56 -5.07 -27.73
CA GLU A 185 8.20 -5.41 -29.10
C GLU A 185 7.01 -4.55 -29.47
N THR A 186 7.13 -3.78 -30.56
CA THR A 186 5.97 -3.11 -31.14
C THR A 186 4.97 -4.19 -31.52
N SER A 187 3.85 -4.34 -30.81
CA SER A 187 2.75 -5.18 -31.28
C SER A 187 2.09 -4.48 -32.46
N SER A 188 2.73 -4.60 -33.63
CA SER A 188 2.13 -4.26 -34.91
C SER A 188 1.10 -5.34 -35.24
N GLY A 189 -0.18 -5.06 -34.95
CA GLY A 189 -1.33 -5.66 -35.64
C GLY A 189 -1.89 -6.94 -35.02
N ASN A 190 -3.14 -6.85 -34.54
CA ASN A 190 -4.30 -7.07 -35.39
C ASN A 190 -5.50 -6.26 -34.89
#